data_AF-Q5JD69-F1
#
_entry.id   AF-Q5JD69-F1
#
_cell.length_a   1.000
_cell.length_b   1.000
_cell.length_c   1.000
_cell.angle_alpha   90.00
_cell.angle_beta   90.00
_cell.angle_gamma   90.00
#
_symmetry.space_group_name_H-M   'P 1'
#
loop_
_entity.id
_entity.type
_entity.pdbx_description
1 polymer ?
#
loop_
_entity_poly.entity_id
_entity_poly.type
_entity_poly.pdbx_seq_one_letter_code
_entity_poly.pdbx_strand_id
1 'polypeptide(L)'
;MVKMGSVLWVLKSGKKIHGKVLGLYPYYVEIDLSTGEGLCTCSKGGNCEHVEAVRRAYENGAYFSENSKLAEVNPEAVVWEFLIEVPTLAVEVSVKELISALKRDESGSETARLFFRTMKLIELSGREEYLHVLEEAFEEFARVFPDYPLTEKIEKELEALKGRTRKAL
;
A
#
# COMPACT_ATOMS: atom_id res chain seq x y z
N MET A 1 18.35 -9.39 14.04
CA MET A 1 16.87 -9.36 14.12
C MET A 1 16.34 -9.27 12.71
N VAL A 2 15.59 -10.27 12.25
CA VAL A 2 14.87 -10.20 10.97
C VAL A 2 13.70 -9.24 11.18
N LYS A 3 13.61 -8.19 10.35
CA LYS A 3 12.47 -7.25 10.39
C LYS A 3 11.23 -8.01 9.94
N MET A 4 10.29 -8.28 10.84
CA MET A 4 8.94 -8.68 10.43
C MET A 4 8.41 -7.63 9.45
N GLY A 5 7.94 -8.08 8.29
CA GLY A 5 7.31 -7.18 7.32
C GLY A 5 6.06 -6.52 7.92
N SER A 6 5.81 -5.26 7.57
CA SER A 6 4.60 -4.54 8.01
C SER A 6 3.42 -5.05 7.21
N VAL A 7 2.44 -5.66 7.87
CA VAL A 7 1.15 -5.98 7.23
C VAL A 7 0.49 -4.67 6.81
N LEU A 8 0.10 -4.57 5.54
CA LEU A 8 -0.61 -3.42 4.99
C LEU A 8 -2.12 -3.60 5.14
N TRP A 9 -2.59 -4.81 4.82
CA TRP A 9 -4.00 -5.18 4.95
C TRP A 9 -4.17 -6.70 5.00
N VAL A 10 -5.32 -7.11 5.52
CA VAL A 10 -5.78 -8.51 5.56
C VAL A 10 -7.24 -8.54 5.12
N LEU A 11 -7.58 -9.47 4.23
CA LEU A 11 -8.95 -9.73 3.76
C LEU A 11 -9.29 -11.19 4.01
N LYS A 12 -10.39 -11.44 4.72
CA LYS A 12 -10.98 -12.78 4.83
C LYS A 12 -12.05 -12.94 3.74
N SER A 13 -11.93 -13.99 2.92
CA SER A 13 -12.93 -14.41 1.95
C SER A 13 -13.20 -15.91 2.10
N GLY A 14 -14.41 -16.26 2.54
CA GLY A 14 -14.82 -17.63 2.79
C GLY A 14 -13.90 -18.33 3.80
N LYS A 15 -13.22 -19.36 3.31
CA LYS A 15 -12.23 -20.16 4.05
C LYS A 15 -10.78 -19.73 3.76
N LYS A 16 -10.57 -18.59 3.13
CA LYS A 16 -9.24 -18.06 2.83
C LYS A 16 -9.01 -16.72 3.51
N ILE A 17 -7.75 -16.46 3.85
CA ILE A 17 -7.24 -15.14 4.20
C ILE A 17 -6.28 -14.72 3.09
N HIS A 18 -6.45 -13.50 2.60
CA HIS A 18 -5.51 -12.83 1.72
C HIS A 18 -4.85 -11.69 2.49
N GLY A 19 -3.58 -11.42 2.21
CA GLY A 19 -2.88 -10.31 2.85
C GLY A 19 -1.80 -9.74 1.97
N LYS A 20 -1.45 -8.49 2.24
CA LYS A 20 -0.27 -7.85 1.65
C LYS A 20 0.65 -7.40 2.76
N VAL A 21 1.92 -7.80 2.64
CA VAL A 21 2.95 -7.53 3.63
C VAL A 21 4.10 -6.81 2.97
N LEU A 22 4.54 -5.72 3.57
CA LEU A 22 5.67 -4.94 3.11
C LEU A 22 6.97 -5.44 3.77
N GLY A 23 7.80 -6.12 2.99
CA GLY A 23 9.15 -6.53 3.38
C GLY A 23 10.21 -5.75 2.59
N LEU A 24 11.14 -6.45 1.96
CA LEU A 24 12.04 -5.87 0.96
C LEU A 24 11.28 -5.41 -0.30
N TYR A 25 10.23 -6.15 -0.64
CA TYR A 25 9.26 -5.91 -1.69
C TYR A 25 7.85 -6.12 -1.10
N PRO A 26 6.77 -5.67 -1.78
CA PRO A 26 5.43 -6.08 -1.43
C PRO A 26 5.24 -7.59 -1.71
N TYR A 27 4.82 -8.33 -0.70
CA TYR A 27 4.49 -9.75 -0.82
C TYR A 27 3.00 -9.98 -0.60
N TYR A 28 2.44 -10.87 -1.42
CA TYR A 28 1.05 -11.31 -1.30
C TYR A 28 1.03 -12.65 -0.59
N VAL A 29 0.10 -12.79 0.33
CA VAL A 29 -0.08 -13.96 1.18
C VAL A 29 -1.49 -14.49 0.98
N GLU A 30 -1.62 -15.81 0.93
CA GLU A 30 -2.89 -16.53 1.05
C GLU A 30 -2.76 -17.57 2.17
N ILE A 31 -3.81 -17.77 2.98
CA ILE A 31 -3.87 -18.81 4.01
C ILE A 31 -5.21 -19.52 3.88
N ASP A 32 -5.19 -20.85 3.72
CA ASP A 32 -6.40 -21.67 3.84
C ASP A 32 -6.69 -21.91 5.33
N LEU A 33 -7.85 -21.46 5.79
CA LEU A 33 -8.30 -21.60 7.18
C LEU A 33 -8.69 -23.03 7.56
N SER A 34 -8.95 -23.89 6.57
CA SER A 34 -9.33 -25.29 6.77
C SER A 34 -8.12 -26.17 7.02
N THR A 35 -7.04 -25.95 6.28
CA THR A 35 -5.80 -26.75 6.37
C THR A 35 -4.71 -26.05 7.18
N GLY A 36 -4.78 -24.72 7.30
CA GLY A 36 -3.74 -23.88 7.89
C GLY A 36 -2.59 -23.59 6.92
N GLU A 37 -2.60 -24.13 5.70
CA GLU A 37 -1.53 -23.96 4.72
C GLU A 37 -1.45 -22.51 4.24
N GLY A 38 -0.23 -21.99 4.16
CA GLY A 38 0.06 -20.64 3.69
C GLY A 38 0.81 -20.66 2.36
N LEU A 39 0.48 -19.70 1.50
CA LEU A 39 1.20 -19.35 0.29
C LEU A 39 1.70 -17.90 0.41
N CYS A 40 2.91 -17.64 -0.06
CA CYS A 40 3.49 -16.31 -0.07
C CYS A 40 4.35 -16.10 -1.31
N THR A 41 4.25 -14.93 -1.95
CA THR A 41 5.04 -14.59 -3.15
C THR A 41 6.53 -14.32 -2.87
N CYS A 42 6.98 -14.43 -1.61
CA CYS A 42 8.40 -14.36 -1.28
C CYS A 42 9.13 -15.65 -1.69
N SER A 43 10.47 -15.63 -1.65
CA SER A 43 11.32 -16.78 -2.02
C SER A 43 11.13 -18.04 -1.16
N LYS A 44 10.46 -17.94 0.00
CA LYS A 44 10.14 -19.08 0.88
C LYS A 44 8.80 -19.76 0.56
N GLY A 45 7.99 -19.20 -0.35
CA GLY A 45 6.78 -19.83 -0.91
C GLY A 45 5.57 -20.00 0.01
N GLY A 46 5.72 -20.09 1.33
CA GLY A 46 4.58 -20.34 2.24
C GLY A 46 4.91 -20.56 3.71
N ASN A 47 6.12 -21.00 4.05
CA ASN A 47 6.59 -21.08 5.43
C ASN A 47 7.51 -19.89 5.75
N CYS A 48 6.93 -18.73 6.01
CA CYS A 48 7.69 -17.49 6.22
C CYS A 48 7.03 -16.54 7.22
N GLU A 49 7.81 -15.56 7.67
CA GLU A 49 7.34 -14.54 8.62
C GLU A 49 6.20 -13.69 8.08
N HIS A 50 6.03 -13.58 6.75
CA HIS A 50 4.90 -12.85 6.16
C HIS A 50 3.58 -13.58 6.38
N VAL A 51 3.56 -14.91 6.22
CA VAL A 51 2.37 -15.74 6.51
C VAL A 51 2.01 -15.63 7.98
N GLU A 52 3.01 -15.73 8.86
CA GLU A 52 2.81 -15.59 10.31
C GLU A 52 2.32 -14.19 10.71
N ALA A 53 2.82 -13.14 10.06
CA ALA A 53 2.36 -11.78 10.30
C ALA A 53 0.89 -11.58 9.91
N VAL A 54 0.47 -12.11 8.74
CA VAL A 54 -0.93 -12.07 8.29
C VAL A 54 -1.83 -12.90 9.21
N ARG A 55 -1.37 -14.09 9.62
CA ARG A 55 -2.10 -14.94 10.57
C ARG A 55 -2.34 -14.21 11.90
N ARG A 56 -1.30 -13.61 12.47
CA ARG A 56 -1.43 -12.83 13.73
C ARG A 56 -2.34 -11.62 13.58
N ALA A 57 -2.25 -10.89 12.47
CA ALA A 57 -3.15 -9.77 12.21
C ALA A 57 -4.61 -10.22 12.14
N TYR A 58 -4.88 -11.34 11.47
CA TYR A 58 -6.20 -11.96 11.45
C TYR A 58 -6.69 -12.39 12.84
N GLU A 59 -5.86 -13.11 13.60
CA GLU A 59 -6.19 -13.57 14.95
C GLU A 59 -6.47 -12.42 15.93
N ASN A 60 -5.82 -11.28 15.72
CA ASN A 60 -6.05 -10.05 16.49
C ASN A 60 -7.26 -9.23 16.00
N GLY A 61 -8.01 -9.71 15.01
CA GLY A 61 -9.19 -9.03 14.48
C GLY A 61 -8.90 -7.88 13.51
N ALA A 62 -7.66 -7.72 13.04
CA ALA A 62 -7.27 -6.66 12.12
C ALA A 62 -7.42 -7.10 10.65
N TYR A 63 -8.67 -7.31 10.20
CA TYR A 63 -8.98 -7.74 8.84
C TYR A 63 -10.31 -7.18 8.33
N PHE A 64 -10.44 -7.06 7.01
CA PHE A 64 -11.70 -6.84 6.30
C PHE A 64 -12.33 -8.19 5.93
N SER A 65 -13.65 -8.26 5.83
CA SER A 65 -14.35 -9.49 5.46
C SER A 65 -15.27 -9.26 4.27
N GLU A 66 -15.05 -9.97 3.17
CA GLU A 66 -15.90 -9.95 1.98
C GLU A 66 -15.86 -11.31 1.29
N ASN A 67 -17.02 -11.83 0.88
CA ASN A 67 -17.18 -13.15 0.27
C ASN A 67 -17.60 -13.03 -1.20
N SER A 68 -16.91 -12.18 -1.96
CA SER A 68 -17.18 -11.97 -3.37
C SER A 68 -16.25 -12.81 -4.26
N LYS A 69 -16.69 -13.12 -5.48
CA LYS A 69 -15.81 -13.76 -6.48
C LYS A 69 -14.60 -12.89 -6.82
N LEU A 70 -14.73 -11.57 -6.71
CA LEU A 70 -13.62 -10.64 -6.94
C LEU A 70 -12.55 -10.78 -5.85
N ALA A 71 -12.95 -11.03 -4.60
CA ALA A 71 -12.01 -11.25 -3.50
C ALA A 71 -11.08 -12.45 -3.73
N GLU A 72 -11.54 -13.48 -4.46
CA GLU A 72 -10.71 -14.65 -4.80
C GLU A 72 -9.73 -14.38 -5.95
N VAL A 73 -10.07 -13.48 -6.87
CA VAL A 73 -9.26 -13.19 -8.08
C VAL A 73 -8.33 -12.01 -7.87
N ASN A 74 -8.81 -10.96 -7.22
CA ASN A 74 -8.11 -9.73 -6.95
C ASN A 74 -8.51 -9.17 -5.56
N PRO A 75 -7.99 -9.76 -4.47
CA PRO A 75 -8.30 -9.33 -3.11
C PRO A 75 -7.91 -7.87 -2.86
N GLU A 76 -6.84 -7.38 -3.51
CA GLU A 76 -6.40 -6.00 -3.32
C GLU A 76 -7.45 -4.99 -3.83
N ALA A 77 -8.09 -5.24 -4.98
CA ALA A 77 -9.14 -4.37 -5.49
C ALA A 77 -10.30 -4.24 -4.49
N VAL A 78 -10.72 -5.36 -3.88
CA VAL A 78 -11.76 -5.38 -2.86
C VAL A 78 -11.33 -4.63 -1.61
N VAL A 79 -10.09 -4.83 -1.15
CA VAL A 79 -9.55 -4.10 0.00
C VAL A 79 -9.56 -2.59 -0.23
N TRP A 80 -9.28 -2.12 -1.45
CA TRP A 80 -9.34 -0.69 -1.75
C TRP A 80 -10.74 -0.09 -1.61
N GLU A 81 -11.81 -0.87 -1.83
CA GLU A 81 -13.19 -0.43 -1.53
C GLU A 81 -13.35 -0.15 -0.02
N PHE A 82 -12.82 -1.01 0.85
CA PHE A 82 -12.85 -0.80 2.29
C PHE A 82 -11.90 0.32 2.77
N LEU A 83 -10.70 0.41 2.19
CA LEU A 83 -9.71 1.40 2.59
C LEU A 83 -10.22 2.82 2.32
N ILE A 84 -10.89 3.06 1.18
CA ILE A 84 -11.40 4.39 0.84
C ILE A 84 -12.43 4.89 1.87
N GLU A 85 -13.18 3.98 2.50
CA GLU A 85 -14.12 4.29 3.60
C GLU A 85 -13.40 4.57 4.95
N VAL A 86 -12.10 4.27 5.04
CA VAL A 86 -11.24 4.56 6.21
C VAL A 86 -10.05 5.42 5.76
N PRO A 87 -10.26 6.72 5.47
CA PRO A 87 -9.32 7.51 4.68
C PRO A 87 -7.91 7.60 5.28
N THR A 88 -7.80 7.64 6.61
CA THR A 88 -6.52 7.61 7.33
C THR A 88 -5.71 6.36 6.99
N LEU A 89 -6.34 5.18 7.05
CA LEU A 89 -5.67 3.91 6.75
C LEU A 89 -5.31 3.82 5.27
N ALA A 90 -6.17 4.32 4.37
CA ALA A 90 -5.87 4.36 2.94
C ALA A 90 -4.59 5.16 2.63
N VAL A 91 -4.46 6.35 3.22
CA VAL A 91 -3.28 7.20 3.05
C VAL A 91 -2.05 6.51 3.64
N GLU A 92 -2.14 5.94 4.85
CA GLU A 92 -1.03 5.21 5.47
C GLU A 92 -0.52 4.05 4.62
N VAL A 93 -1.44 3.22 4.10
CA VAL A 93 -1.09 2.12 3.20
C VAL A 93 -0.42 2.66 1.95
N SER A 94 -0.99 3.68 1.32
CA SER A 94 -0.46 4.23 0.07
C SER A 94 0.92 4.88 0.25
N VAL A 95 1.15 5.60 1.35
CA VAL A 95 2.45 6.18 1.69
C VAL A 95 3.49 5.09 1.93
N LYS A 96 3.15 4.03 2.68
CA LYS A 96 4.07 2.90 2.93
C LYS A 96 4.48 2.22 1.62
N GLU A 97 3.54 2.04 0.69
CA GLU A 97 3.84 1.51 -0.63
C GLU A 97 4.73 2.46 -1.44
N LEU A 98 4.43 3.75 -1.46
CA LEU A 98 5.22 4.77 -2.17
C LEU A 98 6.68 4.78 -1.71
N ILE A 99 6.91 4.85 -0.39
CA ILE A 99 8.25 4.86 0.19
C ILE A 99 9.00 3.55 -0.08
N SER A 100 8.29 2.43 -0.18
CA SER A 100 8.91 1.16 -0.57
C SER A 100 9.30 1.14 -2.04
N ALA A 101 8.43 1.65 -2.91
CA ALA A 101 8.66 1.69 -4.35
C ALA A 101 9.84 2.61 -4.69
N LEU A 102 9.96 3.78 -4.06
CA LEU A 102 11.10 4.70 -4.26
C LEU A 102 12.48 4.03 -4.14
N LYS A 103 12.59 3.02 -3.26
CA LYS A 103 13.86 2.33 -2.98
C LYS A 103 14.20 1.23 -3.97
N ARG A 104 13.25 0.82 -4.81
CA ARG A 104 13.29 -0.48 -5.52
C ARG A 104 12.75 -0.45 -6.95
N ASP A 105 11.87 0.48 -7.27
CA ASP A 105 11.38 0.67 -8.62
C ASP A 105 12.54 1.15 -9.49
N GLU A 106 12.88 0.37 -10.51
CA GLU A 106 13.98 0.69 -11.42
C GLU A 106 13.52 1.58 -12.58
N SER A 107 12.20 1.66 -12.80
CA SER A 107 11.60 2.33 -13.97
C SER A 107 11.00 3.69 -13.65
N GLY A 108 10.70 3.96 -12.37
CA GLY A 108 9.94 5.11 -11.90
C GLY A 108 8.43 5.03 -12.14
N SER A 109 7.95 4.04 -12.90
CA SER A 109 6.54 3.89 -13.29
C SER A 109 5.63 3.58 -12.11
N GLU A 110 6.03 2.63 -11.28
CA GLU A 110 5.23 2.23 -10.11
C GLU A 110 5.23 3.35 -9.07
N THR A 111 6.37 3.99 -8.87
CA THR A 111 6.51 5.12 -7.96
C THR A 111 5.64 6.30 -8.40
N ALA A 112 5.65 6.65 -9.69
CA ALA A 112 4.79 7.69 -10.23
C ALA A 112 3.30 7.38 -10.06
N ARG A 113 2.88 6.12 -10.32
CA ARG A 113 1.51 5.66 -10.05
C ARG A 113 1.11 5.87 -8.59
N LEU A 114 2.00 5.51 -7.67
CA LEU A 114 1.80 5.62 -6.23
C LEU A 114 1.74 7.09 -5.77
N PHE A 115 2.51 8.00 -6.37
CA PHE A 115 2.38 9.44 -6.13
C PHE A 115 0.96 9.93 -6.44
N PHE A 116 0.45 9.66 -7.65
CA PHE A 116 -0.89 10.12 -8.04
C PHE A 116 -1.98 9.55 -7.15
N ARG A 117 -1.91 8.24 -6.81
CA ARG A 117 -2.86 7.63 -5.88
C ARG A 117 -2.80 8.28 -4.50
N THR A 118 -1.60 8.48 -3.96
CA THR A 118 -1.41 9.04 -2.62
C THR A 118 -1.88 10.49 -2.54
N MET A 119 -1.53 11.33 -3.52
CA MET A 119 -2.04 12.71 -3.62
C MET A 119 -3.57 12.74 -3.69
N LYS A 120 -4.18 11.84 -4.47
CA LYS A 120 -5.63 11.76 -4.58
C LYS A 120 -6.29 11.36 -3.26
N LEU A 121 -5.70 10.41 -2.52
CA LEU A 121 -6.20 10.01 -1.21
C LEU A 121 -6.06 11.14 -0.18
N ILE A 122 -4.95 11.88 -0.18
CA ILE A 122 -4.78 13.06 0.69
C ILE A 122 -5.83 14.12 0.38
N GLU A 123 -6.06 14.43 -0.91
CA GLU A 123 -7.10 15.38 -1.33
C GLU A 123 -8.49 14.98 -0.82
N LEU A 124 -8.88 13.71 -1.01
CA LEU A 124 -10.21 13.23 -0.62
C LEU A 124 -10.38 13.15 0.90
N SER A 125 -9.30 12.89 1.64
CA SER A 125 -9.33 12.66 3.08
C SER A 125 -9.06 13.91 3.91
N GLY A 126 -8.51 14.97 3.31
CA GLY A 126 -8.05 16.17 4.02
C GLY A 126 -6.86 15.93 4.95
N ARG A 127 -6.08 14.84 4.74
CA ARG A 127 -4.96 14.43 5.61
C ARG A 127 -3.66 15.13 5.22
N GLU A 128 -3.66 16.44 5.37
CA GLU A 128 -2.60 17.35 4.92
C GLU A 128 -1.27 17.13 5.66
N GLU A 129 -1.28 16.48 6.82
CA GLU A 129 -0.06 16.16 7.56
C GLU A 129 0.89 15.23 6.79
N TYR A 130 0.39 14.52 5.77
CA TYR A 130 1.21 13.68 4.89
C TYR A 130 1.86 14.44 3.73
N LEU A 131 1.55 15.74 3.54
CA LEU A 131 2.14 16.53 2.46
C LEU A 131 3.66 16.63 2.59
N HIS A 132 4.16 16.82 3.81
CA HIS A 132 5.59 16.86 4.07
C HIS A 132 6.29 15.54 3.67
N VAL A 133 5.64 14.40 3.94
CA VAL A 133 6.16 13.08 3.53
C VAL A 133 6.20 12.96 2.01
N LEU A 134 5.22 13.51 1.29
CA LEU A 134 5.22 13.52 -0.17
C LEU A 134 6.28 14.44 -0.76
N GLU A 135 6.57 15.58 -0.12
CA GLU A 135 7.64 16.49 -0.55
C GLU A 135 9.00 15.79 -0.46
N GLU A 136 9.32 15.18 0.68
CA GLU A 136 10.58 14.43 0.85
C GLU A 136 10.68 13.26 -0.14
N ALA A 137 9.58 12.52 -0.32
CA ALA A 137 9.50 11.44 -1.29
C ALA A 137 9.75 11.95 -2.72
N PHE A 138 9.21 13.12 -3.08
CA PHE A 138 9.34 13.69 -4.41
C PHE A 138 10.75 14.19 -4.68
N GLU A 139 11.42 14.81 -3.71
CA GLU A 139 12.83 15.19 -3.83
C GLU A 139 13.71 13.97 -4.14
N GLU A 140 13.48 12.85 -3.45
CA GLU A 140 14.16 11.59 -3.76
C GLU A 140 13.83 11.08 -5.16
N PHE A 141 12.54 11.09 -5.54
CA PHE A 141 12.09 10.68 -6.87
C PHE A 141 12.76 11.48 -7.98
N ALA A 142 12.71 12.80 -7.92
CA ALA A 142 13.27 13.70 -8.93
C ALA A 142 14.79 13.56 -9.04
N ARG A 143 15.47 13.25 -7.94
CA ARG A 143 16.91 12.96 -7.95
C ARG A 143 17.24 11.65 -8.65
N VAL A 144 16.44 10.60 -8.45
CA VAL A 144 16.67 9.27 -9.04
C VAL A 144 16.19 9.22 -10.51
N PHE A 145 15.12 9.96 -10.82
CA PHE A 145 14.45 9.96 -12.11
C PHE A 145 14.33 11.38 -12.71
N PRO A 146 15.45 12.10 -12.91
CA PRO A 146 15.41 13.50 -13.34
C PRO A 146 14.78 13.67 -14.73
N ASP A 147 15.04 12.74 -15.65
CA ASP A 147 14.55 12.78 -17.04
C ASP A 147 13.25 11.99 -17.24
N TYR A 148 12.62 11.49 -16.17
CA TYR A 148 11.41 10.71 -16.30
C TYR A 148 10.23 11.64 -16.69
N PRO A 149 9.45 11.31 -17.74
CA PRO A 149 8.44 12.24 -18.27
C PRO A 149 7.37 12.71 -17.27
N LEU A 150 7.14 11.95 -16.20
CA LEU A 150 6.14 12.30 -15.18
C LEU A 150 6.71 13.13 -14.02
N THR A 151 8.03 13.36 -13.94
CA THR A 151 8.64 14.12 -12.84
C THR A 151 8.07 15.52 -12.71
N GLU A 152 8.05 16.32 -13.79
CA GLU A 152 7.43 17.65 -13.78
C GLU A 152 5.93 17.61 -13.47
N LYS A 153 5.25 16.54 -13.89
CA LYS A 153 3.81 16.42 -13.68
C LYS A 153 3.49 16.14 -12.21
N ILE A 154 4.28 15.29 -11.56
CA ILE A 154 4.14 15.01 -10.12
C ILE A 154 4.40 16.28 -9.32
N GLU A 155 5.44 17.06 -9.67
CA GLU A 155 5.74 18.34 -9.03
C GLU A 155 4.55 19.30 -9.09
N LYS A 156 4.00 19.51 -10.30
CA LYS A 156 2.87 20.42 -10.53
C LYS A 156 1.63 19.99 -9.74
N GLU A 157 1.32 18.70 -9.70
CA GLU A 157 0.18 18.19 -8.93
C GLU A 157 0.39 18.34 -7.42
N LEU A 158 1.60 18.11 -6.92
CA LEU A 158 1.95 18.27 -5.51
C LEU A 158 1.83 19.74 -5.07
N GLU A 159 2.35 20.68 -5.86
CA GLU A 159 2.20 22.11 -5.59
C GLU A 159 0.73 22.56 -5.66
N ALA A 160 -0.03 22.04 -6.63
CA ALA A 160 -1.45 22.31 -6.73
C ALA A 160 -2.24 21.77 -5.53
N LEU A 161 -1.86 20.60 -4.99
CA LEU A 161 -2.47 20.03 -3.79
C LEU A 161 -2.19 20.92 -2.57
N LYS A 162 -0.93 21.31 -2.34
CA LYS A 162 -0.52 22.26 -1.29
C LYS A 162 -1.28 23.58 -1.36
N GLY A 163 -1.47 24.10 -2.58
CA GLY A 163 -2.19 25.36 -2.81
C GLY A 163 -3.70 25.28 -2.52
N ARG A 164 -4.33 24.12 -2.75
CA ARG A 164 -5.76 23.87 -2.44
C ARG A 164 -5.98 23.79 -0.92
N THR A 165 -5.11 23.04 -0.25
CA THR A 165 -5.04 22.92 1.21
C THR A 165 -4.97 24.27 1.93
N ARG A 166 -4.06 25.15 1.50
CA ARG A 166 -3.89 26.48 2.13
C ARG A 166 -5.08 27.43 1.96
N LYS A 167 -6.01 27.16 1.03
CA LYS A 167 -7.20 27.99 0.79
C LYS A 167 -8.44 27.51 1.55
N ALA A 168 -8.38 26.34 2.19
CA ALA A 168 -9.48 25.77 2.97
C ALA A 168 -9.46 26.21 4.46
N LEU A 169 -8.40 26.92 4.88
CA LEU A 169 -8.21 27.56 6.19
C LEU A 169 -8.47 29.07 6.09
#